data_AF-W9US31-F1
#
_entry.id   AF-W9US31-F1
#
_cell.length_a   1.000
_cell.length_b   1.000
_cell.length_c   1.000
_cell.angle_alpha   90.00
_cell.angle_beta   90.00
_cell.angle_gamma   90.00
#
_symmetry.space_group_name_H-M   'P 1'
#
loop_
_entity.id
_entity.type
_entity.pdbx_description
1 polymer ?
#
loop_
_entity_poly.entity_id
_entity_poly.type
_entity_poly.pdbx_seq_one_letter_code
_entity_poly.pdbx_strand_id
1 'polypeptide(L)' 'MSSLFVSDIVIYPVKSCAPLSIDRAWADYKGLNADRRYMLVDKDGLFITARKYPKLTRLLATLLRRV' A
#
# COMPACT_ATOMS: atom_id res chain seq x y z
N MET A 1 -25.52 17.44 -15.69
CA MET A 1 -24.27 17.48 -14.90
C MET A 1 -23.72 16.08 -14.80
N SER A 2 -22.45 15.86 -15.12
CA SER A 2 -21.79 14.57 -14.94
C SER A 2 -21.49 14.38 -13.45
N SER A 3 -22.01 13.32 -12.85
CA SER A 3 -21.67 12.96 -11.47
C SER A 3 -20.29 12.30 -11.44
N LEU A 4 -19.45 12.70 -10.48
CA LEU A 4 -18.20 12.01 -10.17
C LEU A 4 -18.45 11.02 -9.04
N PHE A 5 -17.99 9.79 -9.22
CA PHE A 5 -18.00 8.75 -8.19
C PHE A 5 -16.60 8.17 -8.04
N VAL A 6 -16.29 7.67 -6.85
CA VAL A 6 -15.07 6.92 -6.59
C VAL A 6 -15.23 5.54 -7.22
N SER A 7 -14.38 5.20 -8.20
CA SER A 7 -14.43 3.87 -8.85
C SER A 7 -13.83 2.80 -7.95
N ASP A 8 -12.69 3.09 -7.31
CA ASP A 8 -11.92 2.15 -6.50
C ASP A 8 -11.15 2.87 -5.40
N ILE A 9 -10.89 2.17 -4.30
CA ILE A 9 -9.94 2.58 -3.28
C ILE A 9 -8.84 1.54 -3.20
N VAL A 10 -7.59 1.97 -3.43
CA VAL A 10 -6.42 1.09 -3.48
C VAL A 10 -5.35 1.58 -2.52
N ILE A 11 -4.84 0.68 -1.68
CA ILE A 11 -3.74 0.96 -0.75
C ILE A 11 -2.54 0.06 -1.02
N TYR A 12 -1.38 0.49 -0.55
CA TYR A 12 -0.10 -0.20 -0.66
C TYR A 12 0.54 -0.30 0.74
N PRO A 13 0.16 -1.30 1.56
CA PRO A 13 0.59 -1.32 2.96
C PRO A 13 2.10 -1.25 3.17
N VAL A 14 2.85 -1.92 2.30
CA VAL A 14 4.30 -1.84 2.21
C VAL A 14 4.68 -1.09 0.92
N LYS A 15 5.58 -0.12 1.02
CA LYS A 15 6.09 0.63 -0.15
C LYS A 15 6.65 -0.33 -1.20
N SER A 16 6.31 -0.06 -2.46
CA SER A 16 6.74 -0.83 -3.64
C SER A 16 6.16 -2.25 -3.78
N CYS A 17 5.27 -2.67 -2.89
CA CYS A 17 4.56 -3.95 -2.99
C CYS A 17 3.31 -3.88 -3.89
N ALA A 18 2.64 -5.02 -4.07
CA ALA A 18 1.40 -5.11 -4.83
C ALA A 18 0.26 -4.27 -4.19
N PRO A 19 -0.67 -3.75 -5.00
CA PRO A 19 -1.85 -3.04 -4.50
C PRO A 19 -2.81 -3.96 -3.76
N LEU A 20 -3.58 -3.38 -2.82
CA LEU A 20 -4.74 -4.00 -2.19
C LEU A 20 -5.96 -3.13 -2.44
N SER A 21 -6.95 -3.67 -3.15
CA SER A 21 -8.26 -3.02 -3.32
C SER A 21 -9.10 -3.23 -2.05
N ILE A 22 -9.80 -2.17 -1.62
CA ILE A 22 -10.62 -2.16 -0.41
C ILE A 22 -11.93 -1.40 -0.66
N ASP A 23 -13.00 -1.81 0.01
CA ASP A 23 -14.31 -1.17 -0.18
C ASP A 23 -14.43 0.17 0.55
N ARG A 24 -13.66 0.35 1.63
CA ARG A 24 -13.72 1.53 2.51
C ARG A 24 -12.36 1.79 3.15
N ALA A 25 -12.06 3.06 3.38
CA ALA A 25 -10.85 3.50 4.08
C ALA A 25 -11.15 4.69 5.00
N TRP A 26 -10.39 4.77 6.09
CA TRP A 26 -10.34 5.97 6.92
C TRP A 26 -9.26 6.90 6.37
N ALA A 27 -9.59 8.17 6.13
CA ALA A 27 -8.62 9.17 5.76
C ALA A 27 -8.16 9.96 7.00
N ASP A 28 -6.85 10.09 7.17
CA ASP A 28 -6.22 10.95 8.17
C ASP A 28 -5.23 11.92 7.51
N TYR A 29 -4.57 12.76 8.32
CA TYR A 29 -3.60 13.75 7.85
C TYR A 29 -2.36 13.13 7.16
N LYS A 30 -2.13 11.82 7.31
CA LYS A 30 -1.05 11.06 6.65
C LYS A 30 -1.54 10.29 5.43
N GLY A 31 -2.82 10.39 5.07
CA GLY A 31 -3.45 9.69 3.94
C GLY A 31 -4.42 8.61 4.38
N LEU A 32 -4.66 7.63 3.51
CA LEU A 32 -5.52 6.50 3.86
C LEU A 32 -4.86 5.66 4.97
N ASN A 33 -5.67 5.15 5.88
CA ASN A 33 -5.21 4.21 6.90
C ASN A 33 -4.57 3.00 6.21
N ALA A 34 -3.49 2.50 6.81
CA ALA A 34 -2.65 1.41 6.30
C ALA A 34 -1.93 1.68 4.97
N ASP A 35 -2.18 2.77 4.22
CA ASP A 35 -1.42 3.05 2.99
C ASP A 35 0.03 3.49 3.32
N ARG A 36 0.99 2.80 2.71
CA ARG A 36 2.45 3.05 2.77
C ARG A 36 3.02 3.26 4.18
N ARG A 37 2.49 2.51 5.16
CA ARG A 37 2.95 2.61 6.56
C ARG A 37 4.25 1.84 6.82
N TYR A 38 4.66 0.99 5.91
CA TYR A 38 5.89 0.20 6.01
C TYR A 38 6.75 0.32 4.76
N MET A 39 8.04 0.04 4.92
CA MET A 39 9.02 -0.04 3.84
C MET A 39 10.02 -1.14 4.16
N LEU A 40 10.41 -1.91 3.15
CA LEU A 40 11.50 -2.87 3.29
C LEU A 40 12.85 -2.16 3.28
N VAL A 41 13.72 -2.58 4.20
CA VAL A 41 15.11 -2.16 4.26
C VAL A 41 16.01 -3.39 4.29
N ASP A 42 17.24 -3.26 3.80
CA ASP A 42 18.25 -4.28 4.02
C ASP A 42 18.87 -4.17 5.43
N LYS A 43 19.85 -5.03 5.71
CA LYS A 43 20.54 -5.08 7.01
C LYS A 43 21.27 -3.79 7.37
N ASP A 44 21.58 -2.94 6.39
CA ASP A 44 22.29 -1.68 6.56
C ASP A 44 21.31 -0.49 6.63
N GLY A 45 20.00 -0.76 6.63
CA GLY A 45 18.95 0.25 6.69
C GLY A 45 18.66 0.92 5.35
N LEU A 46 19.25 0.46 4.24
CA LEU A 46 19.01 1.03 2.93
C LEU A 46 17.66 0.58 2.39
N PHE A 47 16.94 1.52 1.79
CA PHE A 47 15.61 1.26 1.24
C PHE A 47 15.66 0.27 0.07
N ILE A 48 14.78 -0.73 0.12
CA ILE A 48 14.54 -1.66 -0.97
C ILE A 48 13.30 -1.16 -1.74
N THR A 49 13.43 -0.96 -3.05
CA THR A 49 12.35 -0.40 -3.88
C THR A 49 12.15 -1.20 -5.16
N ALA A 50 10.96 -1.06 -5.78
CA ALA A 50 10.63 -1.72 -7.04
C ALA A 50 11.54 -1.30 -8.21
N ARG A 51 12.17 -0.11 -8.14
CA ARG A 51 13.15 0.34 -9.15
C ARG A 51 14.37 -0.57 -9.22
N LYS A 52 14.84 -1.06 -8.06
CA LYS A 52 15.97 -2.00 -7.95
C LYS A 52 15.50 -3.46 -7.98
N TYR A 53 14.33 -3.74 -7.41
CA TYR A 53 13.77 -5.09 -7.32
C TYR A 53 12.33 -5.12 -7.83
N PRO A 54 12.09 -5.17 -9.15
CA PRO A 54 10.75 -5.14 -9.73
C PRO A 54 9.81 -6.22 -9.19
N LYS A 55 10.36 -7.37 -8.75
CA LYS A 55 9.60 -8.46 -8.11
C LYS A 55 8.77 -8.04 -6.89
N LEU A 56 9.11 -6.92 -6.23
CA LEU A 56 8.34 -6.41 -5.10
C LEU A 56 6.88 -6.13 -5.47
N THR A 57 6.60 -5.70 -6.70
CA THR A 57 5.23 -5.38 -7.16
C THR A 57 4.31 -6.61 -7.22
N ARG A 58 4.87 -7.82 -7.05
CA ARG A 58 4.14 -9.09 -7.00
C ARG A 58 3.89 -9.59 -5.58
N LEU A 59 4.48 -8.94 -4.57
CA LEU A 59 4.32 -9.33 -3.17
C LEU A 59 3.08 -8.66 -2.60
N LEU A 60 2.12 -9.46 -2.15
CA LEU A 60 0.94 -8.98 -1.46
C LEU A 60 1.26 -8.78 0.03
N ALA A 61 0.96 -7.60 0.55
CA ALA A 61 1.06 -7.29 1.97
C ALA A 61 -0.35 -7.02 2.52
N THR A 62 -0.84 -7.91 3.39
CA THR A 62 -2.16 -7.80 4.02
C THR A 62 -2.02 -7.73 5.53
N LEU A 63 -2.88 -6.94 6.18
CA LEU A 63 -3.00 -6.97 7.62
C LEU A 63 -3.62 -8.31 8.01
N LEU A 64 -2.95 -9.07 8.88
CA LEU A 64 -3.53 -10.25 9.49
C LEU A 64 -4.70 -9.80 10.37
N ARG A 65 -5.92 -10.25 10.04
CA ARG A 65 -7.05 -10.12 10.97
C ARG A 65 -6.74 -11.02 12.16
N ARG A 66 -6.53 -10.43 13.34
CA ARG A 66 -6.64 -11.19 14.58
C ARG A 66 -8.11 -11.57 14.73
N VAL A 67 -8.38 -12.87 14.72
CA VAL A 67 -9.66 -13.47 15.12
C VAL A 67 -9.84 -13.25 16.61
#